data_AF-A0A183G8K8-F1
#
_entry.id   AF-A0A183G8K8-F1
#
_cell.length_a   1.000
_cell.length_b   1.000
_cell.length_c   1.000
_cell.angle_alpha   90.00
_cell.angle_beta   90.00
_cell.angle_gamma   90.00
#
_symmetry.space_group_name_H-M   'P 1'
#
loop_
_entity.id
_entity.type
_entity.pdbx_description
1 polymer ?
#
loop_
_entity_poly.entity_id
_entity_poly.type
_entity_poly.pdbx_seq_one_letter_code
_entity_poly.pdbx_strand_id
1 'polypeptide(L)'
;MHLYNLTLQGQTAINQAVHGNFSGTPKAQEICVGRGSTLQLLFCDPTTGKIKVLCSHEVFGIIRSIIPFRLTGGTKDYIAVGSDSGRIVVLEYSSEKNSFVRVHQVRLLHH
;
A
#
# COMPACT_ATOMS: atom_id res chain seq x y z
N MET A 1 32.28 3.00 -10.07
CA MET A 1 31.20 4.03 -10.13
C MET A 1 31.03 4.59 -8.73
N HIS A 2 30.99 5.92 -8.52
CA HIS A 2 31.19 6.56 -7.19
C HIS A 2 30.07 7.52 -6.74
N LEU A 3 28.86 7.43 -7.31
CA LEU A 3 27.72 8.29 -6.91
C LEU A 3 26.67 7.50 -6.12
N TYR A 4 26.03 8.15 -5.15
CA TYR A 4 24.98 7.59 -4.29
C TYR A 4 23.74 8.50 -4.31
N ASN A 5 22.57 7.91 -4.56
CA ASN A 5 21.29 8.62 -4.57
C ASN A 5 20.56 8.42 -3.24
N LEU A 6 20.10 9.51 -2.61
CA LEU A 6 19.36 9.50 -1.36
C LEU A 6 18.19 10.49 -1.42
N THR A 7 16.98 10.01 -1.10
CA THR A 7 15.77 10.84 -1.04
C THR A 7 15.66 11.50 0.33
N LEU A 8 15.80 12.83 0.39
CA LEU A 8 15.64 13.60 1.63
C LEU A 8 14.16 13.81 2.01
N GLN A 9 13.32 14.06 1.02
CA GLN A 9 11.88 14.22 1.18
C GLN A 9 11.17 13.46 0.06
N GLY A 10 10.30 12.54 0.46
CA GLY A 10 9.50 11.75 -0.48
C GLY A 10 8.42 12.58 -1.18
N GLN A 11 7.83 12.00 -2.23
CA GLN A 11 6.71 12.62 -2.95
C GLN A 11 5.50 12.80 -2.02
N THR A 12 4.87 13.97 -2.08
CA THR A 12 3.72 14.32 -1.22
C THR A 12 2.39 14.35 -1.96
N ALA A 13 2.40 14.25 -3.29
CA ALA A 13 1.18 14.11 -4.08
C ALA A 13 0.58 12.71 -3.85
N ILE A 14 -0.75 12.64 -3.73
CA ILE A 14 -1.50 11.37 -3.66
C ILE A 14 -2.14 11.16 -5.02
N ASN A 15 -1.72 10.13 -5.74
CA ASN A 15 -2.32 9.77 -7.02
C ASN A 15 -3.60 8.96 -6.82
N GLN A 16 -3.61 8.09 -5.80
CA GLN A 16 -4.70 7.16 -5.51
C GLN A 16 -4.82 6.95 -4.01
N ALA A 17 -6.05 6.79 -3.53
CA ALA A 17 -6.34 6.52 -2.14
C ALA A 17 -7.53 5.55 -2.05
N VAL A 18 -7.40 4.52 -1.22
CA VAL A 18 -8.47 3.56 -0.94
C VAL A 18 -8.55 3.32 0.56
N HIS A 19 -9.75 3.17 1.10
CA HIS A 19 -9.94 2.87 2.52
C HIS A 19 -10.31 1.39 2.72
N GLY A 20 -10.03 0.86 3.90
CA GLY A 20 -10.30 -0.52 4.26
C GLY A 20 -9.82 -0.84 5.68
N ASN A 21 -10.09 -2.05 6.14
CA ASN A 21 -9.52 -2.62 7.35
C ASN A 21 -8.29 -3.47 6.98
N PHE A 22 -7.16 -2.81 6.78
CA PHE A 22 -5.91 -3.45 6.36
C PHE A 22 -5.13 -4.02 7.53
N SER A 23 -5.34 -3.53 8.76
CA SER A 23 -4.73 -4.10 9.97
C SER A 23 -5.44 -5.37 10.46
N GLY A 24 -6.68 -5.60 10.05
CA GLY A 24 -7.52 -6.70 10.53
C GLY A 24 -8.09 -6.47 11.92
N THR A 25 -7.89 -5.28 12.51
CA THR A 25 -8.41 -4.96 13.85
C THR A 25 -9.89 -4.57 13.77
N PRO A 26 -10.74 -5.02 14.70
CA PRO A 26 -12.17 -4.71 14.65
C PRO A 26 -12.43 -3.20 14.61
N LYS A 27 -13.29 -2.76 13.69
CA LYS A 27 -13.71 -1.37 13.51
C LYS A 27 -12.60 -0.37 13.13
N ALA A 28 -11.39 -0.83 12.83
CA ALA A 28 -10.39 0.06 12.24
C ALA A 28 -10.69 0.35 10.77
N GLN A 29 -10.37 1.57 10.38
CA GLN A 29 -10.35 2.03 9.00
C GLN A 29 -9.03 2.73 8.77
N GLU A 30 -8.24 2.18 7.87
CA GLU A 30 -7.00 2.78 7.39
C GLU A 30 -7.17 3.19 5.92
N ILE A 31 -6.28 4.07 5.47
CA ILE A 31 -6.27 4.57 4.10
C ILE A 31 -4.95 4.15 3.47
N CYS A 32 -5.01 3.29 2.45
CA CYS A 32 -3.86 2.97 1.62
C CYS A 32 -3.75 4.01 0.49
N VAL A 33 -2.59 4.64 0.36
CA VAL A 33 -2.34 5.70 -0.63
C VAL A 33 -1.13 5.36 -1.50
N GLY A 34 -1.25 5.68 -2.79
CA GLY A 34 -0.15 5.65 -3.75
C GLY A 34 0.37 7.06 -4.01
N ARG A 35 1.67 7.25 -3.86
CA ARG A 35 2.41 8.51 -4.09
C ARG A 35 3.50 8.24 -5.13
N GLY A 36 3.13 8.19 -6.40
CA GLY A 36 4.03 7.81 -7.50
C GLY A 36 4.67 6.43 -7.30
N SER A 37 5.87 6.40 -6.71
CA SER A 37 6.64 5.19 -6.40
C SER A 37 6.56 4.71 -4.95
N THR A 38 5.82 5.41 -4.09
CA THR A 38 5.65 5.02 -2.68
C THR A 38 4.23 4.53 -2.41
N LEU A 39 4.10 3.37 -1.78
CA LEU A 39 2.85 2.89 -1.20
C LEU A 39 2.87 3.17 0.31
N GLN A 40 1.83 3.80 0.84
CA GLN A 40 1.71 4.11 2.26
C GLN A 40 0.39 3.63 2.84
N LEU A 41 0.41 3.28 4.13
CA LEU A 41 -0.78 3.02 4.92
C LEU A 41 -0.91 4.12 5.97
N LEU A 42 -2.05 4.79 5.97
CA LEU A 42 -2.37 5.89 6.88
C LEU A 42 -3.46 5.45 7.85
N PHE A 43 -3.32 5.82 9.11
CA PHE A 43 -4.36 5.66 10.12
C PHE A 43 -4.94 7.01 10.49
N CYS A 44 -6.27 7.11 10.42
CA CYS A 44 -7.00 8.29 10.90
C CYS A 44 -7.43 8.02 12.34
N ASP A 45 -6.82 8.73 13.29
CA ASP A 45 -7.14 8.57 14.71
C ASP A 45 -8.50 9.23 15.00
N PRO A 46 -9.54 8.45 15.39
CA PRO A 46 -10.89 8.98 15.55
C PRO A 46 -11.02 9.89 16.78
N THR A 47 -10.13 9.76 17.76
CA THR A 47 -10.16 10.55 18.99
C THR A 47 -9.50 11.92 18.77
N THR A 48 -8.37 11.94 18.07
CA THR A 48 -7.59 13.18 17.87
C THR A 48 -7.84 13.86 16.53
N GLY A 49 -8.47 13.18 15.57
CA GLY A 49 -8.66 13.65 14.19
C GLY A 49 -7.35 13.74 13.39
N LYS A 50 -6.23 13.26 13.93
CA LYS A 50 -4.92 13.33 13.27
C LYS A 50 -4.67 12.11 12.40
N ILE A 51 -3.98 12.32 11.29
CA ILE A 51 -3.53 11.26 10.38
C ILE A 51 -2.11 10.86 10.76
N LYS A 52 -1.88 9.56 10.93
CA LYS A 52 -0.56 8.97 11.21
C LYS A 52 -0.18 8.05 10.05
N VAL A 53 1.09 8.06 9.65
CA VAL A 53 1.62 7.07 8.71
C VAL A 53 1.97 5.82 9.50
N LEU A 54 1.31 4.70 9.22
CA LEU A 54 1.64 3.41 9.83
C LEU A 54 2.85 2.78 9.13
N CYS A 55 2.77 2.68 7.81
CA CYS A 55 3.77 2.03 6.98
C CYS A 55 4.03 2.85 5.71
N SER A 56 5.28 2.87 5.25
CA SER A 56 5.70 3.49 4.00
C SER A 56 6.68 2.58 3.28
N HIS A 57 6.44 2.32 2.00
CA HIS A 57 7.24 1.40 1.21
C HIS A 57 7.48 1.94 -0.19
N GLU A 58 8.75 2.05 -0.58
CA GLU A 58 9.13 2.34 -1.97
C GLU A 58 8.93 1.08 -2.83
N VAL A 59 8.12 1.18 -3.87
CA VAL A 59 7.83 0.07 -4.78
C VAL A 59 8.79 0.02 -5.98
N PHE A 60 9.62 1.05 -6.17
CA PHE A 60 10.58 1.18 -7.28
C PHE A 60 9.94 1.01 -8.68
N GLY A 61 8.77 1.61 -8.85
CA GLY A 61 7.99 1.63 -10.10
C GLY A 61 6.88 2.67 -9.99
N ILE A 62 5.98 2.73 -10.98
CA ILE A 62 4.86 3.66 -10.99
C ILE A 62 3.57 2.90 -10.61
N ILE A 63 2.95 3.28 -9.49
CA ILE A 63 1.66 2.76 -9.09
C ILE A 63 0.57 3.37 -9.99
N ARG A 64 -0.17 2.52 -10.71
CA ARG A 64 -1.24 2.95 -11.65
C ARG A 64 -2.63 2.54 -11.22
N SER A 65 -2.78 1.55 -10.34
CA SER A 65 -4.05 1.18 -9.73
C SER A 65 -3.84 0.56 -8.35
N ILE A 66 -4.72 0.88 -7.42
CA ILE A 66 -4.82 0.28 -6.08
C ILE A 66 -6.28 -0.08 -5.85
N ILE A 67 -6.55 -1.34 -5.52
CA ILE A 67 -7.90 -1.84 -5.26
C ILE A 67 -7.89 -2.67 -3.97
N PRO A 68 -8.72 -2.33 -2.96
CA PRO A 68 -8.89 -3.16 -1.79
C PRO A 68 -9.88 -4.29 -2.09
N PHE A 69 -9.67 -5.45 -1.50
CA PHE A 69 -10.66 -6.52 -1.53
C PHE A 69 -10.58 -7.40 -0.29
N ARG A 70 -11.70 -8.03 0.05
CA ARG A 70 -11.85 -8.93 1.18
C ARG A 70 -12.19 -10.32 0.71
N LEU A 71 -11.58 -11.33 1.32
CA LEU A 71 -11.99 -12.72 1.12
C LEU A 71 -13.29 -12.99 1.90
N THR A 72 -14.18 -13.82 1.36
CA THR A 72 -15.44 -14.19 2.02
C THR A 72 -15.18 -14.77 3.40
N GLY A 73 -15.82 -14.20 4.44
CA GLY A 73 -15.61 -14.59 5.84
C GLY A 73 -14.32 -14.04 6.48
N GLY A 74 -13.48 -13.33 5.73
CA GLY A 74 -12.29 -12.66 6.26
C GLY A 74 -12.62 -11.38 7.02
N THR A 75 -11.71 -10.99 7.92
CA THR A 75 -11.82 -9.72 8.68
C THR A 75 -10.91 -8.62 8.14
N LYS A 76 -9.96 -8.98 7.27
CA LYS A 76 -8.88 -8.14 6.78
C LYS A 76 -8.97 -7.93 5.28
N ASP A 77 -8.69 -6.70 4.86
CA ASP A 77 -8.62 -6.31 3.46
C ASP A 77 -7.21 -6.50 2.92
N TYR A 78 -7.14 -7.09 1.74
CA TYR A 78 -5.94 -7.20 0.91
C TYR A 78 -5.89 -6.03 -0.08
N ILE A 79 -4.70 -5.75 -0.59
CA ILE A 79 -4.46 -4.67 -1.54
C ILE A 79 -3.96 -5.26 -2.85
N ALA A 80 -4.75 -5.16 -3.91
CA ALA A 80 -4.29 -5.44 -5.26
C ALA A 80 -3.64 -4.17 -5.84
N VAL A 81 -2.42 -4.29 -6.34
CA VAL A 81 -1.64 -3.20 -6.94
C VAL A 81 -1.32 -3.53 -8.39
N GLY A 82 -1.69 -2.63 -9.30
CA GLY A 82 -1.24 -2.60 -10.68
C GLY A 82 -0.15 -1.54 -10.85
N SER A 83 1.00 -1.94 -11.37
CA SER A 83 2.12 -1.05 -11.68
C SER A 83 2.56 -1.17 -13.13
N ASP A 84 3.53 -0.34 -13.52
CA ASP A 84 4.22 -0.41 -14.81
C ASP A 84 5.07 -1.69 -15.00
N SER A 85 5.20 -2.55 -13.99
CA SER A 85 5.94 -3.82 -14.08
C SER A 85 5.32 -4.88 -14.99
N GLY A 86 4.09 -4.69 -15.46
CA GLY A 86 3.33 -5.70 -16.20
C GLY A 86 2.88 -6.88 -15.32
N ARG A 87 2.82 -6.68 -14.00
CA ARG A 87 2.39 -7.68 -13.03
C ARG A 87 1.25 -7.13 -12.17
N ILE A 88 0.36 -8.03 -11.75
CA ILE A 88 -0.60 -7.76 -10.68
C ILE A 88 -0.02 -8.35 -9.40
N VAL A 89 0.04 -7.54 -8.35
CA VAL A 89 0.59 -7.92 -7.04
C VAL A 89 -0.53 -7.81 -6.00
N VAL A 90 -0.68 -8.84 -5.16
CA VAL A 90 -1.57 -8.81 -3.99
C VAL A 90 -0.71 -8.69 -2.73
N LEU A 91 -1.01 -7.68 -1.93
CA LEU A 91 -0.33 -7.34 -0.70
C LEU A 91 -1.27 -7.50 0.48
N GLU A 92 -0.69 -7.89 1.61
CA GLU A 92 -1.30 -7.89 2.92
C GLU A 92 -0.44 -7.02 3.85
N TYR A 93 -1.05 -6.14 4.64
CA TYR A 93 -0.31 -5.38 5.64
C TYR A 93 -0.10 -6.22 6.92
N SER A 94 1.14 -6.40 7.37
CA SER A 94 1.46 -7.05 8.65
C SER A 94 1.77 -6.02 9.71
N SER A 95 0.91 -5.89 10.72
CA SER A 95 1.14 -5.02 11.88
C SER A 95 2.36 -5.43 12.70
N GLU A 96 2.65 -6.73 12.79
CA GLU A 96 3.82 -7.26 13.51
C GLU A 96 5.13 -6.83 12.86
N LYS A 97 5.21 -6.88 11.53
CA LYS A 97 6.40 -6.49 10.76
C LYS A 97 6.40 -5.03 10.32
N ASN A 98 5.31 -4.32 10.60
CA ASN A 98 5.00 -2.99 10.06
C ASN A 98 5.34 -2.85 8.56
N SER A 99 4.93 -3.83 7.75
CA SER A 99 5.29 -3.89 6.32
C SER A 99 4.22 -4.55 5.46
N PHE A 100 4.23 -4.22 4.17
CA PHE A 100 3.43 -4.91 3.17
C PHE A 100 4.09 -6.24 2.80
N VAL A 101 3.39 -7.33 3.05
CA VAL A 101 3.78 -8.68 2.70
C VAL A 101 3.13 -9.03 1.37
N ARG A 102 3.95 -9.44 0.39
CA ARG A 102 3.46 -9.91 -0.90
C ARG A 102 2.92 -11.32 -0.76
N VAL A 103 1.60 -11.46 -0.88
CA VAL A 103 0.90 -12.75 -0.80
C VAL A 103 0.83 -13.43 -2.17
N HIS A 104 0.66 -12.64 -3.23
CA HIS A 104 0.61 -13.17 -4.59
C HIS A 104 1.23 -12.20 -5.58
N GLN A 105 1.76 -12.75 -6.69
CA GLN A 105 2.23 -11.97 -7.82
C GLN A 105 2.06 -12.79 -9.09
N VAL A 106 1.37 -12.21 -10.07
CA VAL A 106 1.17 -12.82 -11.38
C VAL A 106 1.68 -11.89 -12.48
N ARG A 107 2.42 -12.45 -13.43
CA ARG A 107 2.78 -11.73 -14.66
C ARG A 107 1.61 -11.82 -15.62
N LEU A 108 1.16 -10.67 -16.12
CA LEU A 108 0.23 -10.66 -17.23
C LEU A 108 1.01 -11.06 -18.48
N LEU A 109 0.72 -12.24 -19.03
CA LEU A 109 1.24 -12.67 -20.31
C LEU A 109 0.56 -11.81 -21.39
N HIS A 110 1.31 -10.89 -21.98
CA HIS A 110 1.05 -10.51 -23.36
C HIS A 110 1.78 -11.53 -24.24
N HIS A 111 1.02 -12.16 -25.14
CA HIS A 111 1.56 -12.80 -26.33
C HIS A 111 2.48 -11.85 -27.09
#